data_AF-A0A3N5NKI2-F1
#
_entry.id   AF-A0A3N5NKI2-F1
#
_cell.length_a   1.000
_cell.length_b   1.000
_cell.length_c   1.000
_cell.angle_alpha   90.00
_cell.angle_beta   90.00
_cell.angle_gamma   90.00
#
_symmetry.space_group_name_H-M   'P 1'
#
loop_
_entity.id
_entity.type
_entity.pdbx_description
1 polymer ?
#
loop_
_entity_poly.entity_id
_entity_poly.type
_entity_poly.pdbx_seq_one_letter_code
_entity_poly.pdbx_strand_id
1 'polypeptide(L)'
;MTRLGRYYRKLFMVAAEKKLWMRVLGEIDGHQIWFLRTKDTQSHNYPRLLIVGGFHGEEQAGPLGILSWLETFDPNLYTKVNLSF
;
A
#
# COMPACT_ATOMS: atom_id res chain seq x y z
N MET A 1 -18.35 8.65 9.97
CA MET A 1 -17.35 8.01 9.07
C MET A 1 -16.96 6.67 9.67
N THR A 2 -17.01 5.57 8.90
CA THR A 2 -16.70 4.22 9.39
C THR A 2 -15.20 4.02 9.63
N ARG A 3 -14.79 2.97 10.36
CA ARG A 3 -13.36 2.61 10.55
C ARG A 3 -12.67 2.37 9.22
N LEU A 4 -13.31 1.61 8.34
CA LEU A 4 -12.84 1.34 6.98
C LEU A 4 -12.74 2.62 6.12
N GLY A 5 -13.71 3.54 6.25
CA GLY A 5 -13.64 4.84 5.59
C GLY A 5 -12.45 5.69 6.05
N ARG A 6 -12.11 5.65 7.35
CA ARG A 6 -10.90 6.31 7.86
C ARG A 6 -9.62 5.66 7.33
N TYR A 7 -9.60 4.33 7.22
CA TYR A 7 -8.47 3.59 6.65
C TYR A 7 -8.21 4.01 5.20
N TYR A 8 -9.22 3.95 4.33
CA TYR A 8 -9.07 4.32 2.92
C TYR A 8 -8.66 5.78 2.74
N ARG A 9 -9.25 6.71 3.52
CA ARG A 9 -8.85 8.12 3.48
C ARG A 9 -7.37 8.29 3.78
N LYS A 10 -6.86 7.62 4.81
CA LYS A 10 -5.45 7.70 5.21
C LYS A 10 -4.54 7.02 4.18
N LEU A 11 -4.94 5.85 3.67
CA LEU A 11 -4.24 5.16 2.58
C LEU A 11 -4.06 6.06 1.35
N PHE A 12 -5.13 6.72 0.90
CA PHE A 12 -5.06 7.61 -0.27
C PHE A 12 -4.19 8.85 -0.04
N MET A 13 -4.26 9.44 1.16
CA MET A 13 -3.38 10.55 1.53
C MET A 13 -1.90 10.13 1.47
N VAL A 14 -1.56 9.01 2.12
CA VAL A 14 -0.19 8.50 2.20
C VAL A 14 0.31 8.09 0.82
N ALA A 15 -0.50 7.41 0.02
CA ALA A 15 -0.13 7.02 -1.34
C ALA A 15 0.17 8.24 -2.22
N ALA A 16 -0.62 9.31 -2.11
CA ALA A 16 -0.37 10.55 -2.84
C ALA A 16 0.93 11.24 -2.37
N GLU A 17 1.12 11.38 -1.05
CA GLU A 17 2.32 11.99 -0.45
C GLU A 17 3.60 11.24 -0.87
N LYS A 18 3.55 9.91 -0.81
CA LYS A 18 4.67 9.01 -1.13
C LYS A 18 4.79 8.69 -2.62
N LYS A 19 3.95 9.28 -3.46
CA LYS A 19 3.92 9.12 -4.92
C LYS A 19 3.82 7.65 -5.38
N LEU A 20 3.04 6.86 -4.65
CA LEU A 20 2.75 5.47 -4.99
C LEU A 20 1.77 5.41 -6.17
N TRP A 21 1.99 4.44 -7.06
CA TRP A 21 1.03 4.11 -8.10
C TRP A 21 -0.04 3.22 -7.52
N MET A 22 -1.30 3.58 -7.72
CA MET A 22 -2.45 2.81 -7.24
C MET A 22 -3.23 2.23 -8.41
N ARG A 23 -3.68 0.99 -8.27
CA ARG A 23 -4.56 0.32 -9.22
C ARG A 23 -5.61 -0.49 -8.46
N VAL A 24 -6.84 -0.48 -8.94
CA VAL A 24 -7.88 -1.41 -8.49
C VAL A 24 -7.63 -2.79 -9.10
N LEU A 25 -7.61 -3.84 -8.27
CA LEU A 25 -7.54 -5.24 -8.70
C LEU A 25 -8.92 -5.88 -8.81
N GLY A 26 -9.90 -5.39 -8.05
CA GLY A 26 -11.26 -5.90 -8.02
C GLY A 26 -12.09 -5.19 -6.96
N GLU A 27 -13.33 -5.62 -6.80
CA GLU A 27 -14.31 -5.05 -5.89
C GLU A 27 -15.09 -6.17 -5.18
N ILE A 28 -15.38 -5.99 -3.89
CA ILE A 28 -16.26 -6.85 -3.10
C ILE A 28 -17.17 -5.94 -2.26
N ASP A 29 -18.49 -6.12 -2.35
CA ASP A 29 -19.49 -5.35 -1.59
C ASP A 29 -19.29 -3.82 -1.63
N GLY A 30 -18.90 -3.28 -2.80
CA GLY A 30 -18.60 -1.85 -2.96
C GLY A 30 -17.26 -1.39 -2.40
N HIS A 31 -16.41 -2.32 -1.94
CA HIS A 31 -15.06 -2.05 -1.46
C HIS A 31 -14.01 -2.50 -2.47
N GLN A 32 -13.16 -1.56 -2.87
CA GLN A 32 -12.08 -1.81 -3.82
C GLN A 32 -10.91 -2.54 -3.14
N ILE A 33 -10.39 -3.55 -3.84
CA ILE A 33 -9.11 -4.20 -3.54
C ILE A 33 -8.03 -3.41 -4.26
N TRP A 34 -7.17 -2.75 -3.50
CA TRP A 34 -6.13 -1.88 -4.03
C TRP A 34 -4.80 -2.61 -4.13
N PHE A 35 -4.11 -2.35 -5.23
CA PHE A 35 -2.69 -2.60 -5.42
C PHE A 35 -1.95 -1.28 -5.44
N LEU A 36 -0.91 -1.17 -4.65
CA LEU A 36 -0.03 -0.02 -4.56
C LEU A 36 1.39 -0.45 -4.92
N ARG A 37 2.13 0.39 -5.63
CA ARG A 37 3.55 0.14 -5.88
C ARG A 37 4.37 1.40 -5.94
N THR A 38 5.66 1.26 -5.70
CA THR A 38 6.65 2.29 -6.01
C THR A 38 6.68 2.55 -7.51
N LYS A 39 6.99 3.78 -7.94
CA LYS A 39 7.16 4.07 -9.37
C LYS A 39 8.27 3.16 -9.92
N ASP A 40 8.10 2.62 -11.12
CA ASP A 40 9.15 1.87 -11.84
C ASP A 40 10.28 2.84 -12.25
N THR A 41 11.04 3.33 -11.27
CA THR A 41 12.26 4.14 -11.48
C THR A 41 13.51 3.28 -11.37
N GLN A 42 13.35 2.00 -11.06
CA GLN A 42 14.42 1.07 -10.75
C GLN A 42 14.57 0.06 -11.88
N SER A 43 15.81 -0.14 -12.31
CA SER A 43 16.22 -1.22 -13.23
C SER A 43 15.59 -2.57 -12.85
N HIS A 44 15.40 -3.46 -13.83
CA HIS A 44 15.01 -4.85 -13.58
C HIS A 44 15.94 -5.61 -12.62
N ASN A 45 17.09 -5.04 -12.28
CA ASN A 45 18.09 -5.63 -11.39
C ASN A 45 17.78 -5.48 -9.90
N TYR A 46 16.75 -4.73 -9.50
CA TYR A 46 16.40 -4.58 -8.08
C TYR A 46 15.36 -5.63 -7.63
N PRO A 47 15.46 -6.15 -6.39
CA PRO A 47 14.48 -7.09 -5.85
C PRO A 47 13.06 -6.54 -5.91
N ARG A 48 12.10 -7.42 -6.17
CA ARG A 48 10.67 -7.12 -6.18
C ARG A 48 10.00 -7.84 -5.02
N LEU A 49 9.42 -7.07 -4.09
CA LEU A 49 8.75 -7.61 -2.92
C LEU A 49 7.30 -7.18 -2.91
N LEU A 50 6.41 -8.12 -2.64
CA LEU A 50 4.99 -7.90 -2.42
C LEU A 50 4.68 -8.15 -0.94
N ILE A 51 4.09 -7.17 -0.27
CA ILE A 51 3.68 -7.25 1.14
C ILE A 51 2.17 -7.12 1.19
N VAL A 52 1.49 -8.15 1.67
CA VAL A 52 0.03 -8.21 1.70
C VAL A 52 -0.48 -8.43 3.12
N GLY A 53 -1.66 -7.92 3.43
CA GLY A 53 -2.30 -8.08 4.72
C GLY A 53 -3.81 -7.88 4.65
N GLY A 54 -4.54 -8.39 5.64
CA GLY A 54 -6.00 -8.25 5.71
C GLY A 54 -6.76 -9.28 4.87
N PHE A 55 -6.21 -10.48 4.68
CA PHE A 55 -6.95 -11.61 4.14
C PHE A 55 -8.07 -12.06 5.08
N HIS A 56 -7.79 -12.07 6.39
CA HIS A 56 -8.77 -12.36 7.43
C HIS A 56 -9.14 -11.06 8.17
N GLY A 57 -10.44 -10.81 8.36
CA GLY A 57 -10.94 -9.52 8.85
C GLY A 57 -10.64 -9.25 10.34
N GLU A 58 -10.36 -10.30 11.11
CA GLU A 58 -9.93 -10.24 12.50
C GLU A 58 -8.46 -9.85 12.65
N GLU A 59 -7.63 -10.09 11.62
CA GLU A 59 -6.18 -9.80 11.61
C GLU A 59 -5.88 -8.33 11.27
N GLN A 60 -6.55 -7.41 11.95
CA GLN A 60 -6.53 -5.97 11.64
C GLN A 60 -5.14 -5.32 11.77
N ALA A 61 -4.24 -5.91 12.56
CA ALA A 61 -2.89 -5.41 12.74
C ALA A 61 -2.07 -5.43 11.44
N GLY A 62 -2.34 -6.37 10.53
CA GLY A 62 -1.67 -6.45 9.23
C GLY A 62 -1.84 -5.18 8.38
N PRO A 63 -3.06 -4.85 7.91
CA PRO A 63 -3.28 -3.66 7.10
C PRO A 63 -2.94 -2.35 7.84
N LEU A 64 -3.19 -2.27 9.16
CA LEU A 64 -2.82 -1.09 9.95
C LEU A 64 -1.30 -0.92 10.07
N GLY A 65 -0.56 -2.01 10.22
CA GLY A 65 0.90 -2.01 10.26
C GLY A 65 1.51 -1.58 8.92
N ILE A 66 0.98 -2.10 7.81
CA ILE A 66 1.38 -1.67 6.46
C ILE A 66 1.14 -0.16 6.30
N LEU A 67 -0.03 0.34 6.66
CA LEU A 67 -0.35 1.77 6.57
C LEU A 67 0.57 2.63 7.46
N SER A 68 0.82 2.21 8.70
CA SER A 68 1.74 2.90 9.60
C SER A 68 3.18 2.93 9.08
N TRP A 69 3.62 1.86 8.42
CA TRP A 69 4.93 1.82 7.78
C TRP A 69 4.97 2.76 6.56
N LEU A 70 3.92 2.74 5.73
CA LEU A 70 3.77 3.61 4.57
C LEU A 70 3.84 5.10 4.94
N GLU A 71 3.42 5.49 6.14
CA GLU A 71 3.52 6.88 6.62
C GLU A 71 4.98 7.30 6.87
N THR A 72 5.79 6.39 7.39
CA THR A 72 7.08 6.73 7.99
C THR A 72 8.28 6.36 7.14
N PHE A 73 8.14 5.48 6.15
CA PHE A 73 9.29 5.03 5.38
C PHE A 73 9.93 6.17 4.56
N ASP A 74 11.25 6.09 4.45
CA ASP A 74 12.08 6.99 3.66
C ASP A 74 11.88 6.70 2.16
N PRO A 75 11.44 7.69 1.34
CA PRO A 75 11.38 7.55 -0.11
C PRO A 75 12.70 7.10 -0.76
N ASN A 76 13.86 7.33 -0.14
CA ASN A 76 15.14 6.80 -0.64
C ASN A 76 15.19 5.26 -0.60
N LEU A 77 14.34 4.57 0.17
CA LEU A 77 14.23 3.11 0.13
C LEU A 77 13.87 2.60 -1.28
N TYR A 78 13.12 3.40 -2.04
CA TYR A 78 12.80 3.12 -3.44
C TYR A 78 14.03 3.07 -4.34
N THR A 79 15.22 3.45 -3.86
CA THR A 79 16.48 3.32 -4.60
C THR A 79 17.11 1.93 -4.51
N LYS A 80 16.57 1.04 -3.66
CA LYS A 80 17.15 -0.26 -3.34
C LYS A 80 16.23 -1.45 -3.61
N VAL A 81 14.93 -1.23 -3.70
CA VAL A 81 13.92 -2.29 -3.81
C VAL A 81 12.65 -1.75 -4.48
N ASN A 82 12.02 -2.60 -5.29
CA ASN A 82 10.70 -2.37 -5.85
C ASN A 82 9.65 -2.96 -4.91
N LEU A 83 8.88 -2.11 -4.23
CA LEU A 83 7.86 -2.55 -3.27
C LEU A 83 6.46 -2.47 -3.87
N SER A 84 5.66 -3.47 -3.55
CA SER A 84 4.24 -3.54 -3.87
C SER A 84 3.44 -3.96 -2.63
N PHE A 85 2.20 -3.47 -2.55
CA PHE A 85 1.26 -3.68 -1.46
C PHE A 85 -0.14 -3.94 -1.99
#